data_AF-A0A7C5Y064-F1
#
_entry.id   AF-A0A7C5Y064-F1
#
_cell.length_a   1.000
_cell.length_b   1.000
_cell.length_c   1.000
_cell.angle_alpha   90.00
_cell.angle_beta   90.00
_cell.angle_gamma   90.00
#
_symmetry.space_group_name_H-M   'P 1'
#
loop_
_entity.id
_entity.type
_entity.pdbx_description
1 polymer ?
#
loop_
_entity_poly.entity_id
_entity_poly.type
_entity_poly.pdbx_seq_one_letter_code
_entity_poly.pdbx_strand_id
1 'polypeptide(L)'
;MRFDLGWLLDELDGAPHADTLAERLTDCGFNVEVREPSGSSEIWDVDVTTNRPDAMNHRGLAREAAVATGAALRPLTVGLEESGEPAAGAVSVEIETPELCSRYVARVIRGVRIGPSPGWLQEGLERCGVRPINNVVDATNYVL
;
A
#
# COMPACT_ATOMS: atom_id res chain seq x y z
N MET A 1 4.05 11.15 -7.28
CA MET A 1 4.20 10.10 -6.25
C MET A 1 4.58 8.80 -6.95
N ARG A 2 5.53 8.03 -6.41
CA ARG A 2 6.04 6.82 -7.05
C ARG A 2 5.17 5.60 -6.74
N PHE A 3 4.73 4.91 -7.80
CA PHE A 3 3.96 3.68 -7.71
C PHE A 3 4.65 2.57 -8.50
N ASP A 4 4.94 1.45 -7.85
CA ASP A 4 5.22 0.19 -8.54
C ASP A 4 3.96 -0.36 -9.23
N LEU A 5 4.03 -0.53 -10.56
CA LEU A 5 2.91 -1.04 -11.37
C LEU A 5 2.53 -2.47 -10.98
N GLY A 6 3.50 -3.33 -10.63
CA GLY A 6 3.23 -4.69 -10.16
C GLY A 6 2.30 -4.71 -8.95
N TRP A 7 2.62 -3.92 -7.92
CA TRP A 7 1.76 -3.78 -6.73
C TRP A 7 0.40 -3.15 -7.05
N LEU A 8 0.34 -2.20 -7.99
CA LEU A 8 -0.94 -1.65 -8.44
C LEU A 8 -1.82 -2.72 -9.11
N LEU A 9 -1.23 -3.58 -9.94
CA LEU A 9 -1.92 -4.65 -10.64
C LEU A 9 -2.30 -5.80 -9.69
N ASP A 10 -1.54 -6.05 -8.63
CA ASP A 10 -1.87 -7.03 -7.59
C ASP A 10 -3.19 -6.72 -6.87
N GLU A 11 -3.58 -5.43 -6.83
CA GLU A 11 -4.86 -4.97 -6.28
C GLU A 11 -6.04 -5.12 -7.26
N LEU A 12 -5.78 -5.47 -8.53
CA LEU A 12 -6.78 -5.49 -9.60
C LEU A 12 -7.01 -6.90 -10.17
N ASP A 13 -8.23 -7.15 -10.61
CA ASP A 13 -8.59 -8.33 -11.41
C ASP A 13 -9.16 -7.85 -12.76
N GLY A 14 -8.64 -8.43 -13.85
CA GLY A 14 -8.99 -8.02 -15.21
C GLY A 14 -8.45 -6.65 -15.64
N ALA A 15 -7.33 -6.18 -15.08
CA ALA A 15 -6.71 -4.92 -15.49
C ALA A 15 -6.28 -4.96 -16.98
N PRO A 16 -6.45 -3.85 -17.73
CA PRO A 16 -6.01 -3.76 -19.11
C PRO A 16 -4.48 -3.62 -19.21
N HIS A 17 -3.96 -3.52 -20.43
CA HIS A 17 -2.54 -3.23 -20.66
C HIS A 17 -2.12 -1.92 -19.97
N ALA A 18 -0.85 -1.85 -19.54
CA ALA A 18 -0.27 -0.73 -18.82
C ALA A 18 -0.51 0.63 -19.50
N ASP A 19 -0.42 0.68 -20.83
CA ASP A 19 -0.66 1.90 -21.61
C ASP A 19 -2.10 2.39 -21.48
N THR A 20 -3.08 1.51 -21.67
CA THR A 20 -4.50 1.85 -21.50
C THR A 20 -4.81 2.23 -20.07
N LEU A 21 -4.20 1.56 -19.09
CA LEU A 21 -4.37 1.89 -17.68
C LEU A 21 -3.86 3.31 -17.36
N ALA A 22 -2.66 3.66 -17.85
CA ALA A 22 -2.07 4.99 -17.65
C ALA A 22 -2.88 6.10 -18.35
N GLU A 23 -3.34 5.85 -19.58
CA GLU A 23 -4.23 6.76 -20.30
C GLU A 23 -5.52 7.02 -19.52
N ARG A 24 -6.18 5.96 -19.02
CA ARG A 24 -7.44 6.07 -18.28
C ARG A 24 -7.29 6.79 -16.94
N LEU A 25 -6.20 6.56 -16.22
CA LEU A 25 -5.90 7.30 -14.99
C LEU A 25 -5.67 8.80 -15.29
N THR A 26 -4.95 9.10 -16.36
CA THR A 26 -4.69 10.47 -16.81
C THR A 26 -6.00 11.17 -17.21
N ASP A 27 -6.89 10.51 -17.94
CA ASP A 27 -8.24 11.02 -18.28
C ASP A 27 -9.07 11.37 -17.02
N CYS A 28 -8.81 10.68 -15.91
CA CYS A 28 -9.48 10.90 -14.62
C CYS A 28 -8.74 11.91 -13.70
N GLY A 29 -7.68 12.55 -14.18
CA GLY A 29 -6.93 13.57 -13.44
C GLY A 29 -5.78 13.03 -12.58
N PHE A 30 -5.41 11.76 -12.73
CA PHE A 30 -4.21 11.17 -12.15
C PHE A 30 -3.14 11.03 -13.24
N ASN A 31 -2.45 12.14 -13.51
CA ASN A 31 -1.50 12.20 -14.62
C ASN A 31 -0.31 11.27 -14.36
N VAL A 32 -0.16 10.25 -15.20
CA VAL A 32 1.02 9.37 -15.18
C VAL A 32 2.12 10.04 -15.99
N GLU A 33 2.95 10.87 -15.34
CA GLU A 33 3.92 11.73 -16.01
C GLU A 33 5.16 10.96 -16.48
N VAL A 34 5.64 10.03 -15.65
CA VAL A 34 6.87 9.28 -15.90
C VAL A 34 6.60 7.80 -15.74
N ARG A 35 7.17 6.99 -16.65
CA ARG A 35 7.13 5.53 -16.61
C ARG A 35 8.55 5.01 -16.80
N GLU A 36 9.14 4.51 -15.72
CA GLU A 36 10.51 3.98 -15.69
C GLU A 36 10.47 2.44 -15.66
N PRO A 37 11.06 1.75 -16.66
CA PRO A 37 11.23 0.30 -16.59
C PRO A 37 12.06 -0.10 -15.37
N SER A 38 11.60 -1.09 -14.60
CA SER A 38 12.31 -1.59 -13.42
C SER A 38 12.15 -3.10 -13.28
N GLY A 39 13.14 -3.85 -13.77
CA GLY A 39 13.10 -5.31 -13.80
C GLY A 39 11.95 -5.81 -14.68
N SER A 40 10.99 -6.52 -14.08
CA SER A 40 9.77 -7.01 -14.73
C SER A 40 8.54 -6.11 -14.49
N SER A 41 8.73 -4.92 -13.91
CA SER A 41 7.70 -3.95 -13.54
C SER A 41 8.00 -2.58 -14.17
N GLU A 42 7.12 -1.62 -13.94
CA GLU A 42 7.33 -0.21 -14.24
C GLU A 42 7.12 0.62 -12.98
N ILE A 43 7.91 1.68 -12.81
CA ILE A 43 7.68 2.68 -11.76
C ILE A 43 7.04 3.91 -12.38
N TRP A 44 5.87 4.23 -11.89
CA TRP A 44 5.07 5.35 -12.34
C TRP A 44 5.25 6.52 -11.39
N ASP A 45 5.59 7.69 -11.92
CA ASP A 45 5.41 8.94 -11.18
C ASP A 45 4.06 9.54 -11.56
N VAL A 46 3.14 9.50 -10.61
CA VAL A 46 1.77 9.98 -10.79
C VAL A 46 1.57 11.26 -10.02
N ASP A 47 1.12 12.32 -10.69
CA ASP A 47 0.72 13.55 -10.01
C ASP A 47 -0.62 13.32 -9.29
N VAL A 48 -0.56 13.28 -7.96
CA VAL A 48 -1.73 13.13 -7.10
C VAL A 48 -1.93 14.43 -6.36
N THR A 49 -3.01 15.13 -6.68
CA THR A 49 -3.33 16.43 -6.09
C THR A 49 -3.59 16.31 -4.58
N THR A 50 -3.27 17.36 -3.82
CA THR A 50 -3.33 17.35 -2.34
C THR A 50 -4.73 17.15 -1.76
N ASN A 51 -5.79 17.37 -2.55
CA ASN A 51 -7.17 17.10 -2.19
C ASN A 51 -7.60 15.63 -2.41
N ARG A 52 -6.71 14.76 -2.90
CA ARG A 52 -6.97 13.33 -3.14
C ARG A 52 -6.05 12.40 -2.32
N PRO A 53 -6.01 12.55 -0.97
CA PRO A 53 -5.22 11.67 -0.12
C PRO A 53 -5.66 10.21 -0.20
N ASP A 54 -6.89 9.97 -0.64
CA ASP A 54 -7.47 8.65 -0.83
C ASP A 54 -6.79 7.84 -1.95
N ALA A 55 -6.00 8.49 -2.81
CA ALA A 55 -5.21 7.90 -3.89
C ALA A 55 -3.68 8.02 -3.68
N MET A 56 -3.24 8.45 -2.50
CA MET A 56 -1.81 8.57 -2.14
C MET A 56 -1.19 7.24 -1.66
N ASN A 57 -1.72 6.11 -2.11
CA ASN A 57 -1.23 4.75 -1.87
C ASN A 57 -1.72 3.84 -3.00
N HIS A 58 -1.04 2.70 -3.22
CA HIS A 58 -1.33 1.80 -4.35
C HIS A 58 -2.78 1.33 -4.40
N ARG A 59 -3.37 0.97 -3.26
CA ARG A 59 -4.77 0.52 -3.21
C ARG A 59 -5.75 1.64 -3.56
N GLY A 60 -5.46 2.86 -3.12
CA GLY A 60 -6.22 4.06 -3.44
C GLY A 60 -6.23 4.34 -4.94
N LEU A 61 -5.05 4.36 -5.55
CA LEU A 61 -4.91 4.52 -7.00
C LEU A 61 -5.54 3.35 -7.77
N ALA A 62 -5.41 2.11 -7.27
CA ALA A 62 -6.04 0.92 -7.85
C ALA A 62 -7.58 1.05 -7.84
N ARG A 63 -8.17 1.64 -6.79
CA ARG A 63 -9.62 1.90 -6.76
C ARG A 63 -10.05 2.82 -7.90
N GLU A 64 -9.28 3.87 -8.17
CA GLU A 64 -9.56 4.81 -9.27
C GLU A 64 -9.37 4.13 -10.63
N ALA A 65 -8.29 3.38 -10.78
CA ALA A 65 -8.01 2.56 -11.96
C ALA A 65 -9.13 1.56 -12.26
N ALA A 66 -9.65 0.86 -11.24
CA ALA A 66 -10.75 -0.09 -11.37
C ALA A 66 -11.99 0.58 -11.97
N VAL A 67 -12.38 1.75 -11.44
CA VAL A 67 -13.51 2.52 -11.95
C VAL A 67 -13.26 3.04 -13.37
N ALA A 68 -12.06 3.55 -13.65
CA ALA A 68 -11.73 4.13 -14.96
C ALA A 68 -11.63 3.10 -16.09
N THR A 69 -11.30 1.85 -15.76
CA THR A 69 -11.06 0.78 -16.75
C THR A 69 -12.16 -0.27 -16.79
N GLY A 70 -13.03 -0.33 -15.78
CA GLY A 70 -14.01 -1.40 -15.59
C GLY A 70 -13.41 -2.69 -15.00
N ALA A 71 -12.13 -2.68 -14.61
CA ALA A 71 -11.52 -3.78 -13.86
C ALA A 71 -12.13 -3.87 -12.44
N ALA A 72 -11.96 -5.02 -11.79
CA ALA A 72 -12.43 -5.22 -10.43
C ALA A 72 -11.32 -4.94 -9.42
N LEU A 73 -11.59 -4.10 -8.42
CA LEU A 73 -10.70 -3.96 -7.26
C LEU A 73 -10.83 -5.21 -6.39
N ARG A 74 -9.71 -5.86 -6.08
CA ARG A 74 -9.69 -7.04 -5.22
C ARG A 74 -10.18 -6.68 -3.80
N PRO A 75 -11.05 -7.51 -3.20
CA PRO A 75 -11.52 -7.29 -1.85
C PRO A 75 -10.35 -7.42 -0.88
N LEU A 76 -10.25 -6.49 0.07
CA LEU A 76 -9.28 -6.60 1.16
C LEU A 76 -9.82 -7.59 2.19
N THR A 77 -9.52 -8.87 2.00
CA THR A 77 -9.89 -9.91 2.95
C THR A 77 -8.74 -10.17 3.91
N VAL A 78 -8.87 -9.66 5.14
CA VAL A 78 -7.90 -9.93 6.22
C VAL A 78 -8.46 -11.05 7.08
N GLY A 79 -8.02 -12.27 6.82
CA GLY A 79 -8.18 -13.40 7.73
C GLY A 79 -7.05 -13.38 8.75
N LEU A 80 -7.36 -13.31 10.03
CA LEU A 80 -6.35 -13.31 11.08
C LEU A 80 -6.72 -14.35 12.12
N GLU A 81 -5.85 -15.35 12.26
CA GLU A 81 -5.96 -16.34 13.33
C GLU A 81 -5.41 -15.72 14.61
N GLU A 82 -6.31 -15.37 15.52
CA GLU A 82 -5.94 -14.88 16.84
C GLU A 82 -5.62 -16.07 17.74
N SER A 83 -4.52 -15.95 18.48
CA SER A 83 -4.11 -16.93 19.49
C SER A 83 -3.58 -16.22 20.73
N GLY A 84 -3.60 -16.93 21.86
CA GLY A 84 -3.12 -16.42 23.13
C GLY A 84 -4.11 -15.48 23.84
N GLU A 85 -3.59 -14.77 24.84
CA GLU A 85 -4.38 -13.86 25.69
C GLU A 85 -4.73 -12.55 24.97
N PRO A 86 -5.86 -11.91 25.34
CA PRO A 86 -6.23 -10.60 24.82
C PRO A 86 -5.10 -9.57 24.96
N ALA A 87 -4.94 -8.70 23.95
CA ALA A 87 -3.92 -7.65 23.97
C ALA A 87 -4.00 -6.75 25.22
N ALA A 88 -5.21 -6.54 25.76
CA ALA A 88 -5.47 -5.78 26.98
C ALA A 88 -4.76 -6.33 28.23
N GLY A 89 -4.40 -7.62 28.24
CA GLY A 89 -3.58 -8.21 29.32
C GLY A 89 -2.10 -7.86 29.23
N ALA A 90 -1.65 -7.22 28.15
CA ALA A 90 -0.24 -6.95 27.89
C ALA A 90 0.08 -5.48 27.58
N VAL A 91 -0.90 -4.72 27.06
CA VAL A 91 -0.75 -3.31 26.78
C VAL A 91 -2.05 -2.57 27.11
N SER A 92 -1.91 -1.41 27.76
CA SER A 92 -2.98 -0.43 27.97
C SER A 92 -2.73 0.79 27.10
N VAL A 93 -3.76 1.29 26.43
CA VAL A 93 -3.70 2.53 25.64
C VAL A 93 -4.65 3.54 26.29
N GLU A 94 -4.13 4.72 26.58
CA GLU A 94 -4.91 5.87 27.06
C GLU A 94 -4.73 7.03 26.07
N ILE A 95 -5.84 7.68 25.72
CA ILE A 95 -5.82 8.88 24.89
C ILE A 95 -5.92 10.08 25.84
N GLU A 96 -4.78 10.69 26.16
CA GLU A 96 -4.69 11.80 27.11
C GLU A 96 -5.36 13.09 26.59
N THR A 97 -5.50 13.23 25.27
CA THR A 97 -6.03 14.44 24.62
C THR A 97 -7.05 14.06 23.52
N PRO A 98 -8.28 13.65 23.90
CA PRO A 98 -9.29 13.14 22.96
C PRO A 98 -9.72 14.13 21.87
N GLU A 99 -9.55 15.43 22.11
CA GLU A 99 -9.83 16.50 21.16
C GLU A 99 -8.80 16.60 20.02
N LEU A 100 -7.57 16.10 20.21
CA LEU A 100 -6.51 16.07 19.19
C LEU A 100 -6.31 14.67 18.58
N CYS A 101 -6.69 13.61 19.29
CA CYS A 101 -6.55 12.24 18.82
C CYS A 101 -7.88 11.50 19.03
N SER A 102 -8.63 11.31 17.95
CA SER A 102 -9.92 10.62 18.02
C SER A 102 -9.78 9.10 18.15
N ARG A 103 -8.62 8.53 17.78
CA ARG A 103 -8.40 7.07 17.80
C ARG A 103 -6.92 6.70 17.86
N TYR A 104 -6.60 5.83 18.81
CA TYR A 104 -5.35 5.09 18.87
C TYR A 104 -5.67 3.63 19.19
N VAL A 105 -5.11 2.69 18.43
CA VAL A 105 -5.32 1.25 18.64
C VAL A 105 -3.98 0.53 18.68
N ALA A 106 -3.91 -0.55 19.45
CA ALA A 106 -2.73 -1.39 19.53
C ALA A 106 -3.11 -2.86 19.39
N ARG A 107 -2.19 -3.64 18.82
CA ARG A 107 -2.26 -5.10 18.78
C ARG A 107 -0.89 -5.65 19.17
N VAL A 108 -0.87 -6.79 19.84
CA VAL A 108 0.38 -7.44 20.27
C VAL A 108 0.60 -8.70 19.46
N ILE A 109 1.73 -8.75 18.75
CA ILE A 109 2.19 -9.92 18.00
C ILE A 109 3.42 -10.47 18.73
N ARG A 110 3.44 -11.77 19.02
CA ARG A 110 4.54 -12.44 19.76
C ARG A 110 5.22 -13.49 18.90
N GLY A 111 6.47 -13.82 19.27
CA GLY A 111 7.25 -14.84 18.57
C GLY A 111 7.82 -14.37 17.23
N VAL A 112 7.83 -13.06 16.95
CA VAL A 112 8.41 -12.52 15.73
C VAL A 112 9.93 -12.69 15.77
N ARG A 113 10.49 -13.41 14.80
CA ARG A 113 11.93 -13.48 14.58
C ARG A 113 12.34 -12.36 13.63
N ILE A 114 13.19 -11.46 14.10
CA ILE A 114 13.72 -10.37 13.27
C ILE A 114 14.73 -10.95 12.27
N GLY A 115 14.61 -10.53 11.02
CA GLY A 115 15.49 -10.95 9.93
C GLY A 115 15.27 -10.12 8.67
N PRO A 116 15.99 -10.43 7.57
CA PRO A 116 15.74 -9.78 6.29
C PRO A 116 14.30 -10.03 5.82
N SER A 117 13.71 -9.04 5.16
CA SER A 117 12.40 -9.16 4.53
C SER A 117 12.45 -10.14 3.36
N PRO A 118 11.30 -10.69 2.93
CA PRO A 118 11.25 -11.43 1.67
C PRO A 118 11.74 -10.58 0.49
N GLY A 119 12.36 -11.20 -0.52
CA GLY A 119 12.96 -10.48 -1.66
C GLY A 119 11.97 -9.57 -2.39
N TRP A 120 10.75 -10.05 -2.63
CA TRP A 120 9.69 -9.27 -3.29
C TRP A 120 9.36 -7.96 -2.54
N LEU A 121 9.44 -7.98 -1.21
CA LEU A 121 9.16 -6.81 -0.37
C LEU A 121 10.34 -5.85 -0.39
N GLN A 122 11.57 -6.37 -0.29
CA GLN A 122 12.78 -5.53 -0.39
C GLN A 122 12.82 -4.81 -1.73
N GLU A 123 12.68 -5.55 -2.83
CA GLU A 123 12.73 -5.00 -4.18
C GLU A 123 11.62 -3.98 -4.43
N GLY A 124 10.39 -4.27 -3.98
CA GLY A 124 9.27 -3.34 -4.16
C GLY A 124 9.43 -2.04 -3.35
N LEU A 125 9.95 -2.12 -2.12
CA LEU A 125 10.28 -0.93 -1.33
C LEU A 125 11.39 -0.10 -2.00
N GLU A 126 12.46 -0.74 -2.45
CA GLU A 126 13.56 -0.06 -3.15
C GLU A 126 13.07 0.65 -4.42
N ARG A 127 12.18 -0.01 -5.18
CA ARG A 127 11.54 0.56 -6.38
C ARG A 127 10.70 1.80 -6.06
N CYS A 128 10.08 1.82 -4.89
CA CYS A 128 9.36 2.98 -4.34
C CYS A 128 10.28 4.01 -3.64
N GLY A 129 11.60 3.82 -3.68
CA GLY A 129 12.58 4.75 -3.08
C GLY A 129 12.77 4.59 -1.57
N VAL A 130 12.29 3.49 -0.99
CA VAL A 130 12.38 3.19 0.44
C VAL A 130 13.48 2.15 0.66
N ARG A 131 14.43 2.43 1.55
CA ARG A 131 15.51 1.48 1.90
C ARG A 131 14.96 0.37 2.81
N PRO A 132 15.03 -0.91 2.43
CA PRO A 132 14.67 -2.02 3.31
C PRO A 132 15.59 -2.10 4.53
N ILE A 133 15.06 -2.53 5.67
CA ILE A 133 15.77 -2.60 6.95
C ILE A 133 15.67 -4.00 7.55
N ASN A 134 14.46 -4.47 7.82
CA ASN A 134 14.15 -5.82 8.31
C ASN A 134 12.65 -6.09 8.19
N ASN A 135 12.25 -7.35 8.34
CA ASN A 135 10.87 -7.81 8.18
C ASN A 135 9.82 -7.05 9.03
N VAL A 136 10.19 -6.49 10.18
CA VAL A 136 9.24 -5.73 11.02
C VAL A 136 9.12 -4.28 10.54
N VAL A 137 10.24 -3.62 10.28
CA VAL A 137 10.26 -2.23 9.79
C VAL A 137 9.65 -2.16 8.39
N ASP A 138 10.01 -3.09 7.53
CA ASP A 138 9.57 -3.10 6.13
C ASP A 138 8.08 -3.42 6.03
N ALA A 139 7.54 -4.25 6.93
CA ALA A 139 6.10 -4.46 7.02
C ALA A 139 5.35 -3.16 7.35
N THR A 140 5.92 -2.27 8.17
CA THR A 140 5.30 -0.96 8.44
C THR A 140 5.41 -0.01 7.26
N ASN A 141 6.51 -0.03 6.51
CA ASN A 141 6.64 0.77 5.28
C ASN A 141 5.73 0.27 4.16
N TYR A 142 5.50 -1.04 4.07
CA TYR A 142 4.67 -1.66 3.04
C TYR A 142 3.18 -1.29 3.13
N VAL A 143 2.69 -1.13 4.35
CA VAL A 143 1.25 -0.86 4.61
C VAL A 143 0.91 0.62 4.68
N LEU A 144 1.90 1.51 4.50
CA LEU A 144 1.73 2.96 4.45
C LEU A 144 1.48 3.42 3.01
#